data_AF-A0A7T8AQG7-F1
#
_entry.id   AF-A0A7T8AQG7-F1
#
_cell.length_a   1.000
_cell.length_b   1.000
_cell.length_c   1.000
_cell.angle_alpha   90.00
_cell.angle_beta   90.00
_cell.angle_gamma   90.00
#
_symmetry.space_group_name_H-M   'P 1'
#
loop_
_entity.id
_entity.type
_entity.pdbx_description
1 polymer ?
#
loop_
_entity_poly.entity_id
_entity_poly.type
_entity_poly.pdbx_seq_one_letter_code
_entity_poly.pdbx_strand_id
1 'polypeptide(L)'
;MLDYLEHLQQTLVKEFYQLYDRYQDDHIYACSLVFDEFLLLDDLAISTERSIFQDPEDPQQYLAERDRWNVRKWRYKSQSSSQSELMPFKTLLAEYFKTQHSFGHPVLAQQKQLPATHLDLLLETFKQAKRKLSEAYGLDLDSIIFFLSVPIQPECECQSALELNSDSRLLQDFLAFRQTLSQPRVNKRLKLSQSDKDILIDLEQMLAMEPYDYLQVAQDAYLLTLESYFIDSNIYIQKLIQHIAAMAAEPDGSCALSREEIMQRLQQFSANLPLSPDISSIHR
;
A
#
# COMPACT_ATOMS: atom_id res chain seq x y z
N MET A 1 18.34 5.99 -11.42
CA MET A 1 17.06 5.26 -11.27
C MET A 1 17.11 3.89 -11.95
N LEU A 2 17.52 3.80 -13.22
CA LEU A 2 17.68 2.53 -13.96
C LEU A 2 18.62 1.52 -13.28
N ASP A 3 19.82 1.95 -12.88
CA ASP A 3 20.79 1.07 -12.19
C ASP A 3 20.24 0.50 -10.86
N TYR A 4 19.35 1.23 -10.19
CA TYR A 4 18.72 0.80 -8.94
C TYR A 4 17.62 -0.23 -9.17
N LEU A 5 16.85 -0.10 -10.25
CA LEU A 5 15.82 -1.07 -10.62
C LEU A 5 16.45 -2.37 -11.11
N GLU A 6 17.55 -2.29 -11.83
CA GLU A 6 18.32 -3.46 -12.23
C GLU A 6 18.90 -4.18 -11.00
N HIS A 7 19.45 -3.43 -10.04
CA HIS A 7 19.92 -4.00 -8.78
C HIS A 7 18.78 -4.64 -7.97
N LEU A 8 17.63 -3.96 -7.84
CA LEU A 8 16.45 -4.51 -7.18
C LEU A 8 16.00 -5.82 -7.85
N GLN A 9 15.92 -5.84 -9.17
CA GLN A 9 15.56 -7.03 -9.92
C GLN A 9 16.53 -8.20 -9.63
N GLN A 10 17.84 -7.95 -9.64
CA GLN A 10 18.85 -8.96 -9.32
C GLN A 10 18.70 -9.48 -7.88
N THR A 11 18.45 -8.58 -6.92
CA THR A 11 18.20 -8.96 -5.53
C THR A 11 16.94 -9.81 -5.39
N LEU A 12 15.84 -9.43 -6.04
CA LEU A 12 14.59 -10.20 -6.01
C LEU A 12 14.77 -11.60 -6.61
N VAL A 13 15.50 -11.72 -7.72
CA VAL A 13 15.86 -13.01 -8.33
C VAL A 13 16.64 -13.86 -7.34
N LYS A 14 17.67 -13.29 -6.70
CA LYS A 14 18.51 -14.01 -5.75
C LYS A 14 17.77 -14.45 -4.49
N GLU A 15 17.01 -13.55 -3.88
CA GLU A 15 16.23 -13.81 -2.67
C GLU A 15 15.15 -14.88 -2.92
N PHE A 16 14.43 -14.77 -4.05
CA PHE A 16 13.47 -15.80 -4.42
C PHE A 16 14.15 -17.15 -4.65
N TYR A 17 15.26 -17.18 -5.40
CA TYR A 17 15.95 -18.43 -5.69
C TYR A 17 16.45 -19.13 -4.43
N GLN A 18 16.94 -18.39 -3.44
CA GLN A 18 17.33 -18.98 -2.14
C GLN A 18 16.15 -19.61 -1.39
N LEU A 19 14.98 -18.97 -1.44
CA LEU A 19 13.75 -19.53 -0.88
C LEU A 19 13.28 -20.75 -1.67
N TYR A 20 13.35 -20.67 -2.99
CA TYR A 20 12.98 -21.76 -3.89
C TYR A 20 13.85 -23.00 -3.65
N ASP A 21 15.17 -22.86 -3.67
CA ASP A 21 16.12 -23.96 -3.45
C ASP A 21 15.88 -24.66 -2.10
N ARG A 22 15.56 -23.87 -1.06
CA ARG A 22 15.31 -24.40 0.29
C ARG A 22 13.96 -25.11 0.44
N TYR A 23 12.92 -24.66 -0.25
CA TYR A 23 11.53 -25.04 0.03
C TYR A 23 10.78 -25.64 -1.18
N GLN A 24 11.45 -25.88 -2.31
CA GLN A 24 10.83 -26.46 -3.50
C GLN A 24 10.16 -27.82 -3.23
N ASP A 25 10.79 -28.67 -2.40
CA ASP A 25 10.25 -29.99 -2.05
C ASP A 25 8.97 -29.88 -1.20
N ASP A 26 8.77 -28.76 -0.51
CA ASP A 26 7.59 -28.49 0.30
C ASP A 26 6.41 -27.95 -0.54
N HIS A 27 6.59 -27.82 -1.86
CA HIS A 27 5.62 -27.35 -2.84
C HIS A 27 5.16 -25.91 -2.56
N ILE A 28 5.96 -24.94 -3.04
CA ILE A 28 5.63 -23.52 -2.95
C ILE A 28 4.39 -23.24 -3.80
N TYR A 29 3.37 -22.61 -3.22
CA TYR A 29 2.16 -22.20 -3.96
C TYR A 29 2.00 -20.68 -4.05
N ALA A 30 2.72 -19.92 -3.22
CA ALA A 30 2.62 -18.47 -3.22
C ALA A 30 3.92 -17.78 -2.88
N CYS A 31 4.13 -16.62 -3.50
CA CYS A 31 5.20 -15.68 -3.23
C CYS A 31 4.63 -14.26 -3.17
N SER A 32 4.98 -13.50 -2.13
CA SER A 32 4.51 -12.14 -1.97
C SER A 32 5.65 -11.19 -1.65
N LEU A 33 5.64 -10.04 -2.33
CA LEU A 33 6.46 -8.90 -1.98
C LEU A 33 5.71 -8.07 -0.94
N VAL A 34 6.19 -8.06 0.30
CA VAL A 34 5.48 -7.51 1.45
C VAL A 34 5.93 -6.10 1.73
N PHE A 35 4.97 -5.19 1.87
CA PHE A 35 5.20 -3.80 2.25
C PHE A 35 4.73 -3.53 3.67
N ASP A 36 5.38 -2.57 4.32
CA ASP A 36 4.89 -2.04 5.59
C ASP A 36 3.79 -0.98 5.39
N GLU A 37 3.34 -0.39 6.49
CA GLU A 37 2.30 0.65 6.49
C GLU A 37 2.76 1.96 5.81
N PHE A 38 4.07 2.12 5.59
CA PHE A 38 4.71 3.27 4.95
C PHE A 38 5.09 3.01 3.48
N LEU A 39 4.62 1.90 2.88
CA LEU A 39 4.97 1.47 1.52
C LEU A 39 6.47 1.20 1.33
N LEU A 40 7.19 0.95 2.42
CA LEU A 40 8.56 0.46 2.34
C LEU A 40 8.53 -1.05 2.14
N LEU A 41 9.42 -1.52 1.27
CA LEU A 41 9.61 -2.94 1.06
C LEU A 41 10.12 -3.58 2.36
N ASP A 42 9.36 -4.52 2.92
CA ASP A 42 9.74 -5.21 4.15
C ASP A 42 10.45 -6.53 3.82
N ASP A 43 9.72 -7.51 3.30
CA ASP A 43 10.27 -8.85 3.05
C ASP A 43 9.75 -9.42 1.73
N LEU A 44 10.47 -10.40 1.17
CA LEU A 44 9.94 -11.36 0.22
C LEU A 44 9.48 -12.60 1.01
N ALA A 45 8.20 -12.92 0.99
CA ALA A 45 7.63 -14.04 1.74
C ALA A 45 7.12 -15.13 0.79
N ILE A 46 7.20 -16.39 1.20
CA ILE A 46 6.60 -17.51 0.47
C ILE A 46 5.73 -18.36 1.39
N SER A 47 4.87 -19.17 0.77
CA SER A 47 4.06 -20.17 1.45
C SER A 47 4.05 -21.48 0.68
N THR A 48 4.01 -22.60 1.41
CA THR A 48 4.15 -23.96 0.89
C THR A 48 3.01 -24.84 1.31
N GLU A 49 2.68 -25.89 0.55
CA GLU A 49 1.61 -26.83 0.92
C GLU A 49 1.91 -27.50 2.27
N ARG A 50 3.19 -27.82 2.54
CA ARG A 50 3.62 -28.35 3.84
C ARG A 50 3.46 -27.37 5.00
N SER A 51 3.31 -26.07 4.76
CA SER A 51 3.06 -25.13 5.85
C SER A 51 1.65 -25.26 6.45
N ILE A 52 0.74 -25.91 5.73
CA ILE A 52 -0.67 -26.06 6.08
C ILE A 52 -0.87 -27.26 7.00
N PHE A 53 -1.63 -27.08 8.09
CA PHE A 53 -1.95 -28.15 9.03
C PHE A 53 -2.67 -29.34 8.39
N GLN A 54 -2.02 -30.49 8.46
CA GLN A 54 -2.52 -31.83 8.11
C GLN A 54 -2.17 -32.86 9.22
N ASP A 55 -0.98 -32.76 9.81
CA ASP A 55 -0.42 -33.57 10.88
C ASP A 55 0.03 -32.68 12.05
N PRO A 56 -0.53 -32.84 13.26
CA PRO A 56 -0.18 -32.03 14.43
C PRO A 56 1.25 -32.22 14.95
N GLU A 57 1.99 -33.25 14.50
CA GLU A 57 3.36 -33.52 14.94
C GLU A 57 4.44 -32.90 14.03
N ASP A 58 4.10 -32.39 12.83
CA ASP A 58 5.07 -31.73 11.95
C ASP A 58 5.31 -30.26 12.37
N PRO A 59 6.50 -29.90 12.86
CA PRO A 59 6.79 -28.51 13.27
C PRO A 59 6.80 -27.51 12.11
N GLN A 60 6.87 -27.99 10.86
CA GLN A 60 6.81 -27.15 9.67
C GLN A 60 5.38 -26.78 9.29
N GLN A 61 4.37 -27.45 9.84
CA GLN A 61 2.97 -27.13 9.67
C GLN A 61 2.54 -26.12 10.75
N TYR A 62 2.15 -24.92 10.33
CA TYR A 62 1.81 -23.83 11.24
C TYR A 62 0.62 -22.99 10.80
N LEU A 63 0.11 -23.21 9.59
CA LEU A 63 -0.92 -22.39 8.97
C LEU A 63 -2.22 -23.18 8.87
N ALA A 64 -3.32 -22.62 9.37
CA ALA A 64 -4.63 -23.22 9.12
C ALA A 64 -5.03 -22.99 7.65
N GLU A 65 -5.79 -23.91 7.04
CA GLU A 65 -6.25 -23.79 5.64
C GLU A 65 -6.95 -22.44 5.38
N ARG A 66 -7.79 -21.98 6.31
CA ARG A 66 -8.46 -20.67 6.22
C ARG A 66 -7.52 -19.46 6.20
N ASP A 67 -6.27 -19.66 6.63
CA ASP A 67 -5.23 -18.64 6.70
C ASP A 67 -4.20 -18.78 5.57
N ARG A 68 -4.43 -19.69 4.60
CA ARG A 68 -3.56 -19.96 3.44
C ARG A 68 -3.01 -18.68 2.80
N TRP A 69 -3.89 -17.71 2.54
CA TRP A 69 -3.52 -16.45 1.87
C TRP A 69 -3.24 -15.29 2.83
N ASN A 70 -3.09 -15.55 4.14
CA ASN A 70 -2.78 -14.54 5.14
C ASN A 70 -1.26 -14.37 5.29
N VAL A 71 -0.70 -13.49 4.46
CA VAL A 71 0.75 -13.22 4.38
C VAL A 71 1.39 -12.91 5.75
N ARG A 72 0.67 -12.24 6.65
CA ARG A 72 1.18 -11.91 8.00
C ARG A 72 1.49 -13.14 8.85
N LYS A 73 0.90 -14.28 8.54
CA LYS A 73 1.11 -15.55 9.25
C LYS A 73 2.22 -16.40 8.63
N TRP A 74 2.69 -16.06 7.42
CA TRP A 74 3.74 -16.81 6.74
C TRP A 74 5.08 -16.65 7.45
N ARG A 75 5.77 -17.77 7.68
CA ARG A 75 7.04 -17.83 8.40
C ARG A 75 8.26 -17.82 7.48
N TYR A 76 8.10 -18.27 6.23
CA TYR A 76 9.21 -18.35 5.28
C TYR A 76 9.38 -17.01 4.58
N LYS A 77 10.45 -16.32 4.94
CA LYS A 77 10.76 -14.99 4.43
C LYS A 77 12.24 -14.88 4.07
N SER A 78 12.56 -14.01 3.12
CA SER A 78 13.93 -13.52 2.89
C SER A 78 14.49 -13.03 4.22
N GLN A 79 15.65 -13.52 4.64
CA GLN A 79 16.17 -13.25 5.97
C GLN A 79 16.44 -11.75 6.18
N SER A 80 15.82 -11.15 7.19
CA SER A 80 16.13 -9.81 7.73
C SER A 80 17.37 -9.83 8.65
N SER A 81 18.39 -10.61 8.27
CA SER A 81 19.70 -10.52 8.93
C SER A 81 20.47 -9.33 8.36
N SER A 82 21.50 -8.86 9.07
CA SER A 82 22.42 -7.78 8.64
C SER A 82 23.14 -8.04 7.30
N GLN A 83 22.81 -9.15 6.60
CA GLN A 83 23.29 -9.55 5.29
C GLN A 83 22.20 -9.53 4.20
N SER A 84 20.97 -9.08 4.48
CA SER A 84 19.95 -8.91 3.45
C SER A 84 20.39 -7.83 2.45
N GLU A 85 20.54 -8.21 1.18
CA GLU A 85 20.82 -7.26 0.09
C GLU A 85 19.65 -6.31 -0.18
N LEU A 86 18.50 -6.53 0.48
CA LEU A 86 17.38 -5.61 0.50
C LEU A 86 17.60 -4.43 1.47
N MET A 87 18.47 -4.52 2.48
CA MET A 87 18.70 -3.43 3.46
C MET A 87 19.27 -2.14 2.83
N PRO A 88 20.28 -2.21 1.93
CA PRO A 88 20.71 -1.03 1.16
C PRO A 88 19.56 -0.42 0.36
N PHE A 89 18.67 -1.25 -0.18
CA PHE A 89 17.50 -0.79 -0.92
C PHE A 89 16.44 -0.16 -0.01
N LYS A 90 16.14 -0.72 1.16
CA LYS A 90 15.28 -0.10 2.18
C LYS A 90 15.78 1.29 2.56
N THR A 91 17.10 1.43 2.71
CA THR A 91 17.75 2.70 3.06
C THR A 91 17.71 3.70 1.90
N LEU A 92 17.98 3.25 0.67
CA LEU A 92 17.95 4.08 -0.54
C LEU A 92 16.54 4.52 -0.92
N LEU A 93 15.53 3.66 -0.77
CA LEU A 93 14.14 4.06 -0.92
C LEU A 93 13.75 5.11 0.13
N ALA A 94 14.10 4.88 1.39
CA ALA A 94 13.85 5.86 2.45
C ALA A 94 14.55 7.20 2.16
N GLU A 95 15.75 7.19 1.58
CA GLU A 95 16.48 8.39 1.16
C GLU A 95 15.85 9.04 -0.08
N TYR A 96 15.42 8.26 -1.07
CA TYR A 96 14.65 8.74 -2.22
C TYR A 96 13.35 9.42 -1.77
N PHE A 97 12.58 8.81 -0.87
CA PHE A 97 11.39 9.40 -0.26
C PHE A 97 11.75 10.68 0.50
N LYS A 98 12.85 10.71 1.25
CA LYS A 98 13.33 11.96 1.86
C LYS A 98 13.65 13.03 0.83
N THR A 99 14.22 12.69 -0.33
CA THR A 99 14.56 13.65 -1.40
C THR A 99 13.38 14.09 -2.26
N GLN A 100 12.35 13.25 -2.41
CA GLN A 100 11.12 13.60 -3.13
C GLN A 100 10.10 14.35 -2.25
N HIS A 101 10.13 14.10 -0.94
CA HIS A 101 9.29 14.78 0.04
C HIS A 101 10.01 15.92 0.79
N SER A 102 11.29 16.20 0.48
CA SER A 102 11.91 17.46 0.87
C SER A 102 11.44 18.55 -0.08
N PHE A 103 10.55 19.39 0.42
CA PHE A 103 10.07 20.58 -0.27
C PHE A 103 11.25 21.43 -0.76
N GLY A 104 11.31 21.66 -2.09
CA GLY A 104 12.08 22.74 -2.69
C GLY A 104 13.44 22.37 -3.29
N HIS A 105 13.47 21.65 -4.41
CA HIS A 105 14.55 21.85 -5.39
C HIS A 105 13.99 22.04 -6.81
N PRO A 106 14.08 23.25 -7.39
CA PRO A 106 13.52 23.57 -8.72
C PRO A 106 14.25 22.88 -9.88
N VAL A 107 15.24 22.03 -9.59
CA VAL A 107 16.03 21.30 -10.60
C VAL A 107 15.37 19.96 -10.98
N LEU A 108 14.48 19.40 -10.15
CA LEU A 108 13.79 18.15 -10.47
C LEU A 108 12.50 18.34 -11.28
N ALA A 109 12.01 19.57 -11.43
CA ALA A 109 10.85 19.92 -12.26
C ALA A 109 11.08 19.70 -13.77
N GLN A 110 12.29 19.28 -14.19
CA GLN A 110 12.64 19.02 -15.59
C GLN A 110 12.57 17.55 -16.01
N GLN A 111 12.29 16.59 -15.11
CA GLN A 111 12.01 15.21 -15.52
C GLN A 111 10.54 15.07 -15.93
N LYS A 112 10.22 15.63 -17.11
CA LYS A 112 8.99 15.31 -17.84
C LYS A 112 8.97 13.81 -18.12
N GLN A 113 7.90 13.15 -17.65
CA GLN A 113 7.53 11.73 -17.77
C GLN A 113 7.94 10.83 -16.59
N LEU A 114 7.08 10.76 -15.57
CA LEU A 114 6.76 9.53 -14.83
C LEU A 114 5.51 9.75 -13.95
N PRO A 115 4.29 9.62 -14.48
CA PRO A 115 3.09 9.42 -13.67
C PRO A 115 2.76 7.92 -13.62
N ALA A 116 3.72 7.10 -13.20
CA ALA A 116 3.47 5.73 -12.76
C ALA A 116 3.62 5.74 -11.25
N THR A 117 2.63 5.23 -10.52
CA THR A 117 2.69 5.11 -9.06
C THR A 117 3.92 4.28 -8.71
N HIS A 118 4.67 4.61 -7.65
CA HIS A 118 5.85 3.83 -7.24
C HIS A 118 5.59 2.31 -7.16
N LEU A 119 4.38 1.92 -6.76
CA LEU A 119 3.92 0.52 -6.78
C LEU A 119 3.90 -0.09 -8.18
N ASP A 120 3.54 0.66 -9.22
CA ASP A 120 3.54 0.19 -10.62
C ASP A 120 4.97 -0.09 -11.10
N LEU A 121 5.92 0.76 -10.69
CA LEU A 121 7.33 0.56 -11.00
C LEU A 121 7.89 -0.69 -10.31
N LEU A 122 7.51 -0.91 -9.04
CA LEU A 122 7.89 -2.11 -8.30
C LEU A 122 7.21 -3.36 -8.85
N LEU A 123 5.95 -3.25 -9.25
CA LEU A 123 5.19 -4.32 -9.88
C LEU A 123 5.86 -4.75 -11.18
N GLU A 124 6.22 -3.81 -12.04
CA GLU A 124 6.95 -4.10 -13.27
C GLU A 124 8.34 -4.68 -12.99
N THR A 125 9.06 -4.19 -11.97
CA THR A 125 10.34 -4.77 -11.57
C THR A 125 10.19 -6.21 -11.09
N PHE A 126 9.14 -6.50 -10.31
CA PHE A 126 8.85 -7.85 -9.83
C PHE A 126 8.46 -8.78 -10.97
N LYS A 127 7.67 -8.29 -11.93
CA LYS A 127 7.32 -9.01 -13.17
C LYS A 127 8.55 -9.35 -14.00
N GLN A 128 9.49 -8.41 -14.12
CA GLN A 128 10.74 -8.66 -14.82
C GLN A 128 11.64 -9.63 -14.05
N ALA A 129 11.66 -9.59 -12.71
CA ALA A 129 12.39 -10.56 -11.88
C ALA A 129 11.82 -11.97 -12.05
N LYS A 130 10.48 -12.13 -12.06
CA LYS A 130 9.79 -13.40 -12.35
C LYS A 130 10.21 -13.98 -13.71
N ARG A 131 10.23 -13.15 -14.76
CA ARG A 131 10.70 -13.58 -16.10
C ARG A 131 12.15 -14.04 -16.08
N LYS A 132 13.06 -13.25 -15.49
CA LYS A 132 14.47 -13.62 -15.35
C LYS A 132 14.66 -14.92 -14.57
N LEU A 133 13.86 -15.18 -13.53
CA LEU A 133 13.90 -16.44 -12.78
C LEU A 133 13.57 -17.65 -13.65
N SER A 134 12.50 -17.55 -14.44
CA SER A 134 12.11 -18.61 -15.37
C SER A 134 13.16 -18.82 -16.47
N GLU A 135 13.70 -17.74 -17.04
CA GLU A 135 14.70 -17.80 -18.12
C GLU A 135 16.07 -18.30 -17.64
N ALA A 136 16.56 -17.83 -16.50
CA ALA A 136 17.92 -18.12 -16.02
C ALA A 136 18.04 -19.49 -15.32
N TYR A 137 16.98 -19.93 -14.64
CA TYR A 137 16.99 -21.15 -13.84
C TYR A 137 16.03 -22.24 -14.36
N GLY A 138 15.27 -21.97 -15.43
CA GLY A 138 14.35 -22.94 -16.02
C GLY A 138 13.18 -23.32 -15.11
N LEU A 139 12.81 -22.44 -14.17
CA LEU A 139 11.76 -22.71 -13.20
C LEU A 139 10.36 -22.60 -13.83
N ASP A 140 9.51 -23.58 -13.54
CA ASP A 140 8.07 -23.50 -13.79
C ASP A 140 7.40 -22.70 -12.66
N LEU A 141 7.15 -21.43 -12.94
CA LEU A 141 6.57 -20.48 -11.99
C LEU A 141 5.05 -20.35 -12.14
N ASP A 142 4.39 -21.10 -13.04
CA ASP A 142 2.94 -21.04 -13.22
C ASP A 142 2.18 -21.74 -12.08
N SER A 143 2.86 -22.60 -11.33
CA SER A 143 2.36 -23.25 -10.11
C SER A 143 2.41 -22.35 -8.86
N ILE A 144 2.98 -21.14 -8.96
CA ILE A 144 3.18 -20.21 -7.85
C ILE A 144 2.47 -18.90 -8.14
N ILE A 145 1.66 -18.42 -7.20
CA ILE A 145 1.03 -17.09 -7.30
C ILE A 145 1.95 -16.01 -6.75
N PHE A 146 2.27 -15.03 -7.59
CA PHE A 146 3.07 -13.85 -7.23
C PHE A 146 2.18 -12.62 -7.04
N PHE A 147 2.31 -11.89 -5.94
CA PHE A 147 1.51 -10.66 -5.70
C PHE A 147 2.20 -9.70 -4.72
N LEU A 148 1.78 -8.44 -4.71
CA LEU A 148 2.23 -7.44 -3.74
C LEU A 148 1.28 -7.44 -2.54
N SER A 149 1.79 -7.53 -1.31
CA SER A 149 0.99 -7.39 -0.09
C SER A 149 1.19 -6.01 0.52
N VAL A 150 0.17 -5.16 0.40
CA VAL A 150 0.16 -3.79 0.90
C VAL A 150 -0.93 -3.64 1.97
N PRO A 151 -0.56 -3.54 3.26
CA PRO A 151 -1.52 -3.49 4.37
C PRO A 151 -2.59 -2.40 4.25
N ILE A 152 -2.23 -1.25 3.67
CA ILE A 152 -3.08 -0.07 3.54
C ILE A 152 -3.93 -0.06 2.26
N GLN A 153 -3.67 -0.98 1.32
CA GLN A 153 -4.31 -1.08 0.00
C GLN A 153 -4.55 -2.57 -0.35
N PRO A 154 -5.53 -3.23 0.29
CA PRO A 154 -5.81 -4.65 0.04
C PRO A 154 -6.22 -4.95 -1.41
N GLU A 155 -6.74 -3.96 -2.14
CA GLU A 155 -7.07 -4.07 -3.56
C GLU A 155 -5.83 -4.32 -4.43
N CYS A 156 -4.66 -3.81 -3.99
CA CYS A 156 -3.38 -4.00 -4.67
C CYS A 156 -2.99 -5.48 -4.74
N GLU A 157 -3.37 -6.29 -3.77
CA GLU A 157 -3.09 -7.74 -3.76
C GLU A 157 -3.78 -8.44 -4.95
N CYS A 158 -5.03 -8.09 -5.23
CA CYS A 158 -5.78 -8.66 -6.34
C CYS A 158 -5.27 -8.15 -7.69
N GLN A 159 -5.03 -6.84 -7.81
CA GLN A 159 -4.55 -6.22 -9.06
C GLN A 159 -3.17 -6.74 -9.45
N SER A 160 -2.23 -6.74 -8.51
CA SER A 160 -0.88 -7.27 -8.75
C SER A 160 -0.88 -8.76 -9.07
N ALA A 161 -1.75 -9.56 -8.44
CA ALA A 161 -1.87 -10.98 -8.75
C ALA A 161 -2.35 -11.22 -10.19
N LEU A 162 -3.30 -10.41 -10.68
CA LEU A 162 -3.79 -10.50 -12.05
C LEU A 162 -2.71 -10.10 -13.08
N GLU A 163 -1.84 -9.16 -12.74
CA GLU A 163 -0.80 -8.68 -13.65
C GLU A 163 0.47 -9.56 -13.68
N LEU A 164 0.78 -10.24 -12.58
CA LEU A 164 1.99 -11.05 -12.43
C LEU A 164 1.81 -12.51 -12.85
N ASN A 165 0.57 -13.02 -12.89
CA ASN A 165 0.30 -14.44 -13.08
C ASN A 165 -0.54 -14.70 -14.33
N SER A 166 -0.29 -15.85 -14.94
CA SER A 166 -1.15 -16.44 -15.96
C SER A 166 -2.47 -16.91 -15.33
N ASP A 167 -3.52 -17.02 -16.12
CA ASP A 167 -4.80 -17.53 -15.63
C ASP A 167 -4.64 -19.00 -15.21
N SER A 168 -4.92 -19.29 -13.94
CA SER A 168 -4.73 -20.60 -13.34
C SER A 168 -5.79 -20.83 -12.27
N ARG A 169 -6.07 -22.11 -11.97
CA ARG A 169 -7.01 -22.47 -10.89
C ARG A 169 -6.58 -21.85 -9.55
N LEU A 170 -5.27 -21.83 -9.29
CA LEU A 170 -4.70 -21.27 -8.07
C LEU A 170 -4.92 -19.75 -7.97
N LEU A 171 -4.85 -19.03 -9.09
CA LEU A 171 -5.18 -17.61 -9.16
C LEU A 171 -6.67 -17.38 -8.87
N GLN A 172 -7.55 -18.20 -9.45
CA GLN A 172 -8.99 -18.11 -9.19
C GLN A 172 -9.32 -18.39 -7.71
N ASP A 173 -8.68 -19.38 -7.10
CA ASP A 173 -8.83 -19.70 -5.67
C ASP A 173 -8.37 -18.53 -4.78
N PHE A 174 -7.24 -17.88 -5.12
CA PHE A 174 -6.77 -16.68 -4.44
C PHE A 174 -7.77 -15.52 -4.55
N LEU A 175 -8.25 -15.21 -5.76
CA LEU A 175 -9.18 -14.13 -6.00
C LEU A 175 -10.52 -14.37 -5.28
N ALA A 176 -11.05 -15.60 -5.34
CA ALA A 176 -12.26 -15.98 -4.62
C ALA A 176 -12.10 -15.79 -3.11
N PHE A 177 -10.97 -16.22 -2.54
CA PHE A 177 -10.68 -15.99 -1.12
C PHE A 177 -10.67 -14.49 -0.76
N ARG A 178 -10.02 -13.65 -1.59
CA ARG A 178 -10.00 -12.20 -1.37
C ARG A 178 -11.37 -11.55 -1.51
N GLN A 179 -12.23 -12.06 -2.41
CA GLN A 179 -13.62 -11.61 -2.50
C GLN A 179 -14.45 -11.96 -1.26
N THR A 180 -14.24 -13.14 -0.65
CA THR A 180 -14.91 -13.48 0.62
C THR A 180 -14.47 -12.60 1.80
N LEU A 181 -13.23 -12.08 1.76
CA LEU A 181 -12.72 -11.10 2.72
C LEU A 181 -13.23 -9.68 2.43
N SER A 182 -13.51 -9.37 1.16
CA SER A 182 -13.97 -8.06 0.67
C SER A 182 -15.49 -7.88 0.76
N GLN A 183 -16.26 -8.93 1.07
CA GLN A 183 -17.59 -8.74 1.63
C GLN A 183 -17.47 -7.87 2.88
N PRO A 184 -18.36 -6.89 3.10
CA PRO A 184 -18.15 -5.80 4.06
C PRO A 184 -18.05 -6.38 5.48
N ARG A 185 -16.83 -6.75 5.87
CA ARG A 185 -16.45 -6.94 7.24
C ARG A 185 -16.48 -5.54 7.84
N VAL A 186 -17.66 -5.21 8.38
CA VAL A 186 -17.94 -4.10 9.31
C VAL A 186 -16.68 -3.30 9.57
N ASN A 187 -16.58 -2.15 8.90
CA ASN A 187 -15.51 -1.17 9.02
C ASN A 187 -14.89 -1.26 10.41
N LYS A 188 -13.67 -1.80 10.49
CA LYS A 188 -12.91 -1.75 11.74
C LYS A 188 -12.81 -0.27 12.08
N ARG A 189 -13.52 0.15 13.13
CA ARG A 189 -13.56 1.54 13.62
C ARG A 189 -12.15 2.11 13.55
N LEU A 190 -11.92 3.07 12.65
CA LEU A 190 -10.70 3.87 12.64
C LEU A 190 -10.66 4.56 14.01
N LYS A 191 -9.72 4.17 14.87
CA LYS A 191 -9.49 4.86 16.13
C LYS A 191 -8.82 6.18 15.79
N LEU A 192 -9.64 7.22 15.61
CA LEU A 192 -9.18 8.59 15.44
C LEU A 192 -8.71 9.13 16.80
N SER A 193 -7.52 9.72 16.81
CA SER A 193 -7.02 10.53 17.92
C SER A 193 -7.86 11.80 18.07
N GLN A 194 -7.66 12.57 19.15
CA GLN A 194 -8.35 13.85 19.30
C GLN A 194 -7.89 14.85 18.25
N SER A 195 -6.59 14.89 17.96
CA SER A 195 -6.02 15.73 16.89
C SER A 195 -6.56 15.37 15.52
N ASP A 196 -6.80 14.08 15.22
CA ASP A 196 -7.44 13.66 13.97
C ASP A 196 -8.85 14.25 13.82
N LYS A 197 -9.62 14.30 14.91
CA LYS A 197 -10.97 14.85 14.90
C LYS A 197 -10.94 16.36 14.72
N ASP A 198 -10.02 17.04 15.41
CA ASP A 198 -9.87 18.49 15.32
C ASP A 198 -9.49 18.89 13.88
N ILE A 199 -8.53 18.18 13.26
CA ILE A 199 -8.17 18.36 11.85
C ILE A 199 -9.38 18.15 10.90
N LEU A 200 -10.17 17.10 11.13
CA LEU A 200 -11.33 16.82 10.28
C LEU A 200 -12.41 17.90 10.42
N ILE A 201 -12.58 18.45 11.63
CA ILE A 201 -13.49 19.57 11.88
C ILE A 201 -12.98 20.83 11.18
N ASP A 202 -11.68 21.12 11.24
CA ASP A 202 -11.09 22.28 10.57
C ASP A 202 -11.26 22.19 9.05
N LEU A 203 -11.02 21.01 8.46
CA LEU A 203 -11.28 20.75 7.04
C LEU A 203 -12.76 20.93 6.67
N GLU A 204 -13.68 20.45 7.49
CA GLU A 204 -15.13 20.59 7.24
C GLU A 204 -15.56 22.07 7.31
N GLN A 205 -15.03 22.83 8.26
CA GLN A 205 -15.29 24.27 8.38
C GLN A 205 -14.75 25.06 7.20
N MET A 206 -13.52 24.75 6.75
CA MET A 206 -12.93 25.37 5.56
C MET A 206 -13.81 25.16 4.32
N LEU A 207 -14.38 23.96 4.16
CA LEU A 207 -15.27 23.64 3.03
C LEU A 207 -16.67 24.24 3.18
N ALA A 208 -17.08 24.65 4.38
CA ALA A 208 -18.39 25.24 4.66
C ALA A 208 -18.42 26.77 4.46
N MET A 209 -17.26 27.43 4.33
CA MET A 209 -17.19 28.88 4.12
C MET A 209 -17.73 29.31 2.75
N GLU A 210 -18.55 30.37 2.73
CA GLU A 210 -19.03 31.00 1.50
C GLU A 210 -18.49 32.44 1.37
N PRO A 211 -18.01 32.87 0.19
CA PRO A 211 -17.93 32.13 -1.06
C PRO A 211 -16.83 31.06 -1.03
N TYR A 212 -17.13 29.90 -1.62
CA TYR A 212 -16.16 28.82 -1.68
C TYR A 212 -15.03 29.17 -2.65
N ASP A 213 -13.82 29.33 -2.12
CA ASP A 213 -12.60 29.63 -2.89
C ASP A 213 -11.62 28.46 -2.78
N TYR A 214 -11.41 27.78 -3.91
CA TYR A 214 -10.49 26.63 -4.02
C TYR A 214 -9.05 26.99 -3.67
N LEU A 215 -8.61 28.20 -4.01
CA LEU A 215 -7.25 28.65 -3.73
C LEU A 215 -7.07 28.87 -2.23
N GLN A 216 -8.08 29.45 -1.58
CA GLN A 216 -8.10 29.61 -0.14
C GLN A 216 -8.13 28.24 0.57
N VAL A 217 -8.97 27.31 0.12
CA VAL A 217 -9.03 25.94 0.68
C VAL A 217 -7.70 25.20 0.52
N ALA A 218 -7.03 25.34 -0.62
CA ALA A 218 -5.71 24.75 -0.85
C ALA A 218 -4.63 25.39 0.05
N GLN A 219 -4.67 26.71 0.22
CA GLN A 219 -3.76 27.44 1.10
C GLN A 219 -3.97 27.07 2.57
N ASP A 220 -5.21 27.01 3.03
CA ASP A 220 -5.55 26.66 4.41
C ASP A 220 -5.21 25.19 4.69
N ALA A 221 -5.39 24.28 3.71
CA ALA A 221 -4.92 22.90 3.82
C ALA A 221 -3.39 22.82 3.87
N TYR A 222 -2.68 23.68 3.13
CA TYR A 222 -1.24 23.79 3.25
C TYR A 222 -0.81 24.24 4.65
N LEU A 223 -1.51 25.20 5.26
CA LEU A 223 -1.23 25.62 6.63
C LEU A 223 -1.41 24.47 7.63
N LEU A 224 -2.44 23.63 7.46
CA LEU A 224 -2.62 22.42 8.28
C LEU A 224 -1.44 21.44 8.18
N THR A 225 -0.71 21.40 7.05
CA THR A 225 0.49 20.53 6.94
C THR A 225 1.68 21.02 7.77
N LEU A 226 1.68 22.29 8.17
CA LEU A 226 2.76 22.92 8.94
C LEU A 226 2.53 22.80 10.46
N GLU A 227 1.34 22.38 10.88
CA GLU A 227 0.98 22.23 12.28
C GLU A 227 1.71 21.06 12.93
N SER A 228 2.11 21.22 14.20
CA SER A 228 2.96 20.23 14.88
C SER A 228 2.29 18.86 15.05
N TYR A 229 0.95 18.84 15.12
CA TYR A 229 0.15 17.63 15.29
C TYR A 229 -0.19 16.94 13.96
N PHE A 230 0.16 17.55 12.82
CA PHE A 230 -0.10 16.99 11.50
C PHE A 230 0.70 15.70 11.26
N ILE A 231 1.96 15.67 11.68
CA ILE A 231 2.87 14.52 11.50
C ILE A 231 2.35 13.28 12.27
N ASP A 232 1.69 13.51 13.40
CA ASP A 232 1.15 12.46 14.26
C ASP A 232 -0.30 12.06 13.90
N SER A 233 -0.91 12.73 12.92
CA SER A 233 -2.28 12.47 12.50
C SER A 233 -2.41 11.20 11.65
N ASN A 234 -3.63 10.70 11.47
CA ASN A 234 -3.91 9.54 10.65
C ASN A 234 -3.42 9.75 9.21
N ILE A 235 -2.68 8.77 8.67
CA ILE A 235 -2.06 8.87 7.34
C ILE A 235 -3.06 9.13 6.19
N TYR A 236 -4.32 8.69 6.33
CA TYR A 236 -5.37 8.98 5.34
C TYR A 236 -5.83 10.44 5.42
N ILE A 237 -5.84 11.04 6.62
CA ILE A 237 -6.09 12.47 6.83
C ILE A 237 -4.92 13.29 6.28
N GLN A 238 -3.68 12.87 6.56
CA GLN A 238 -2.47 13.51 6.01
C GLN A 238 -2.50 13.55 4.48
N LYS A 239 -2.81 12.42 3.84
CA LYS A 239 -2.92 12.32 2.37
C LYS A 239 -4.05 13.18 1.81
N LEU A 240 -5.19 13.24 2.50
CA LEU A 240 -6.30 14.10 2.09
C LEU A 240 -5.87 15.58 2.10
N ILE A 241 -5.25 16.04 3.19
CA ILE A 241 -4.77 17.42 3.33
C ILE A 241 -3.70 17.74 2.30
N GLN A 242 -2.73 16.86 2.10
CA GLN A 242 -1.68 17.05 1.10
C GLN A 242 -2.26 17.12 -0.32
N HIS A 243 -3.30 16.34 -0.63
CA HIS A 243 -3.94 16.39 -1.93
C HIS A 243 -4.73 17.69 -2.14
N ILE A 244 -5.39 18.20 -1.10
CA ILE A 244 -6.06 19.51 -1.13
C ILE A 244 -5.02 20.65 -1.25
N ALA A 245 -3.92 20.58 -0.49
CA ALA A 245 -2.84 21.56 -0.53
C ALA A 245 -2.11 21.61 -1.88
N ALA A 246 -2.06 20.50 -2.60
CA ALA A 246 -1.44 20.40 -3.92
C ALA A 246 -2.37 20.80 -5.07
N MET A 247 -3.59 21.27 -4.79
CA MET A 247 -4.53 21.72 -5.83
C MET A 247 -3.94 22.93 -6.57
N ALA A 248 -3.45 22.70 -7.78
CA ALA A 248 -3.13 23.77 -8.72
C ALA A 248 -4.42 24.18 -9.45
N ALA A 249 -4.70 25.48 -9.53
CA ALA A 249 -5.76 25.98 -10.39
C ALA A 249 -5.37 25.74 -11.85
N GLU A 250 -6.11 24.89 -12.57
CA GLU A 250 -5.92 24.74 -14.00
C GLU A 250 -6.37 26.02 -14.75
N PRO A 251 -5.88 26.28 -15.97
CA PRO A 251 -6.15 27.51 -16.71
C PRO A 251 -7.64 27.77 -17.02
N ASP A 252 -8.48 26.76 -16.87
CA ASP A 252 -9.94 26.80 -17.04
C ASP A 252 -10.70 27.09 -15.73
N GLY A 253 -9.98 27.28 -14.61
CA GLY A 253 -10.55 27.47 -13.28
C GLY A 253 -11.11 26.17 -12.67
N SER A 254 -10.92 25.03 -13.32
CA SER A 254 -11.26 23.73 -12.75
C SER A 254 -10.16 23.29 -11.79
N CYS A 255 -10.58 22.65 -10.71
CA CYS A 255 -9.69 22.11 -9.70
C CYS A 255 -9.73 20.58 -9.77
N ALA A 256 -8.57 19.95 -9.58
CA ALA A 256 -8.42 18.48 -9.65
C ALA A 256 -9.29 17.71 -8.64
N LEU A 257 -9.78 18.39 -7.59
CA LEU A 257 -10.74 17.87 -6.62
C LEU A 257 -11.91 18.86 -6.49
N SER A 258 -13.15 18.35 -6.60
CA SER A 258 -14.35 19.16 -6.34
C SER A 258 -14.66 19.20 -4.84
N ARG A 259 -15.40 20.22 -4.39
CA ARG A 259 -15.90 20.33 -3.00
C ARG A 259 -16.63 19.06 -2.57
N GLU A 260 -17.47 18.52 -3.46
CA GLU A 260 -18.25 17.30 -3.24
C GLU A 260 -17.36 16.07 -3.05
N GLU A 261 -16.27 15.98 -3.80
CA GLU A 261 -15.31 14.88 -3.68
C GLU A 261 -14.54 14.93 -2.35
N ILE A 262 -14.13 16.13 -1.93
CA ILE A 262 -13.48 16.32 -0.62
C ILE A 262 -14.47 15.96 0.50
N MET A 263 -15.73 16.41 0.41
CA MET A 263 -16.77 16.06 1.37
C MET A 263 -17.06 14.56 1.43
N GLN A 264 -17.10 13.85 0.28
CA GLN A 264 -17.27 12.40 0.26
C GLN A 264 -16.11 11.67 0.95
N ARG A 265 -14.87 12.14 0.75
CA ARG A 265 -13.69 11.58 1.42
C ARG A 265 -13.71 11.87 2.92
N LEU A 266 -14.18 13.04 3.35
CA LEU A 266 -14.39 13.36 4.78
C LEU A 266 -15.47 12.48 5.42
N GLN A 267 -16.55 12.18 4.69
CA GLN A 267 -17.65 11.33 5.18
C GLN A 267 -17.22 9.89 5.52
N GLN A 268 -16.14 9.40 4.91
CA GLN A 268 -15.55 8.10 5.25
C GLN A 268 -14.99 8.07 6.68
N PHE A 269 -14.64 9.23 7.24
CA PHE A 269 -14.22 9.39 8.62
C PHE A 269 -15.39 9.68 9.58
N SER A 270 -16.43 10.38 9.11
CA SER A 270 -17.59 10.75 9.94
C SER A 270 -18.62 9.63 10.13
N ALA A 271 -18.72 8.66 9.21
CA ALA A 271 -19.48 7.41 9.40
C ALA A 271 -18.99 6.55 10.59
N ASN A 272 -17.91 6.97 11.25
CA ASN A 272 -17.31 6.37 12.43
C ASN A 272 -17.47 7.22 13.72
N LEU A 273 -18.15 8.37 13.69
CA LEU A 273 -18.59 9.05 14.90
C LEU A 273 -19.93 8.45 15.36
N PRO A 274 -20.12 8.09 16.65
CA PRO A 274 -21.48 7.98 17.14
C PRO A 274 -22.14 9.34 16.94
N LEU A 275 -23.29 9.37 16.27
CA LEU A 275 -24.22 10.48 16.37
C LEU A 275 -24.43 10.75 17.86
N SER A 276 -23.81 11.81 18.38
CA SER A 276 -24.30 12.40 19.62
C SER A 276 -25.68 12.97 19.31
N PRO A 277 -26.69 12.69 20.15
CA PRO A 277 -28.02 13.21 19.93
C PRO A 277 -28.07 14.71 20.28
N ASP A 278 -28.95 15.40 19.57
CA ASP A 278 -29.60 16.65 19.92
C ASP A 278 -28.75 17.92 20.13
N ILE A 279 -28.72 18.77 19.09
CA ILE A 279 -29.01 20.20 19.25
C ILE A 279 -29.97 20.64 18.14
N SER A 280 -31.24 20.22 18.25
CA SER A 280 -32.35 20.96 17.65
C SER A 280 -33.61 20.80 18.49
N SER A 281 -33.50 21.18 19.75
CA SER A 281 -34.63 21.78 20.47
C SER A 281 -34.14 23.11 21.01
N ILE A 282 -34.49 24.19 20.30
CA ILE A 282 -34.77 25.55 20.82
C ILE A 282 -35.10 26.46 19.61
N HIS A 283 -36.33 26.97 19.64
CA HIS A 283 -36.95 28.04 18.82
C HIS A 283 -37.32 27.68 17.36
N ARG A 284 -38.58 27.71 16.92
CA ARG A 284 -39.78 28.48 17.34
C ARG A 284 -41.04 27.62 17.30
#